data_AF-A0A966FI31-F1
#
_entry.id   AF-A0A966FI31-F1
#
_cell.length_a   1.000
_cell.length_b   1.000
_cell.length_c   1.000
_cell.angle_alpha   90.00
_cell.angle_beta   90.00
_cell.angle_gamma   90.00
#
_symmetry.space_group_name_H-M   'P 1'
#
loop_
_entity.id
_entity.type
_entity.pdbx_description
1 polymer ?
#
loop_
_entity_poly.entity_id
_entity_poly.type
_entity_poly.pdbx_seq_one_letter_code
_entity_poly.pdbx_strand_id
1 'polypeptide(L)'
;MNDNSEKHIEKLVDKLMKENTLQTPSFDFTANVMSQIKALSSTNVFIYKPLISKIGWFFIGFALLALTIFIAFSIKTESTGFLSTIDFSVLTNNKITKVFSGFKISGFEVSKTLSYSLLLLGIMVCVQIPFLKHHFNQRFEN
;
A
#
# COMPACT_ATOMS: atom_id res chain seq x y z
N MET A 1 -59.74 29.99 36.40
CA MET A 1 -60.00 28.82 37.28
C MET A 1 -59.07 27.66 36.89
N ASN A 2 -57.75 27.91 36.75
CA ASN A 2 -56.78 26.92 36.25
C ASN A 2 -55.42 26.96 36.98
N ASP A 3 -55.11 28.01 37.75
CA ASP A 3 -53.83 28.14 38.47
C ASP A 3 -53.62 27.13 39.60
N ASN A 4 -54.69 26.57 40.17
CA ASN A 4 -54.56 25.62 41.28
C ASN A 4 -54.13 24.23 40.78
N SER A 5 -54.64 23.78 39.63
CA SER A 5 -54.29 22.48 39.05
C SER A 5 -52.81 22.42 38.66
N GLU A 6 -52.27 23.48 38.04
CA GLU A 6 -50.85 23.55 37.65
C GLU A 6 -49.91 23.43 38.87
N LYS A 7 -50.23 24.12 39.97
CA LYS A 7 -49.49 24.02 41.24
C LYS A 7 -49.50 22.62 41.86
N HIS A 8 -50.58 21.86 41.64
CA HIS A 8 -50.67 20.48 42.12
C HIS A 8 -49.82 19.52 41.27
N ILE A 9 -49.75 19.75 39.96
CA ILE A 9 -48.89 18.97 39.06
C ILE A 9 -47.41 19.25 39.33
N GLU A 10 -47.03 20.51 39.51
CA GLU A 10 -45.64 20.89 39.82
C GLU A 10 -45.18 20.27 41.15
N LYS A 11 -46.01 20.33 42.21
CA LYS A 11 -45.73 19.64 43.47
C LYS A 11 -45.60 18.13 43.34
N LEU A 12 -46.35 17.52 42.42
CA LEU A 12 -46.27 16.07 42.17
C LEU A 12 -44.98 15.72 41.44
N VAL A 13 -44.57 16.51 40.45
CA VAL A 13 -43.29 16.37 39.74
C VAL A 13 -42.11 16.56 40.69
N ASP A 14 -42.13 17.60 41.52
CA ASP A 14 -41.09 17.86 42.52
C ASP A 14 -40.98 16.72 43.54
N LYS A 15 -42.12 16.19 43.99
CA LYS A 15 -42.16 15.06 44.92
C LYS A 15 -41.57 13.81 44.26
N LEU A 16 -41.94 13.52 43.01
CA LEU A 16 -41.40 12.38 42.25
C LEU A 16 -39.90 12.53 42.00
N MET A 17 -39.41 13.72 41.63
CA MET A 17 -37.98 13.98 41.43
C MET A 17 -37.19 13.88 42.73
N LYS A 18 -37.77 14.28 43.86
CA LYS A 18 -37.12 14.24 45.17
C LYS A 18 -37.12 12.85 45.81
N GLU A 19 -38.16 12.05 45.58
CA GLU A 19 -38.26 10.66 46.06
C GLU A 19 -37.46 9.69 45.21
N ASN A 20 -37.25 9.99 43.92
CA ASN A 20 -36.30 9.25 43.10
C ASN A 20 -34.88 9.65 43.49
N THR A 21 -34.25 8.85 44.36
CA THR A 21 -32.81 8.93 44.59
C THR A 21 -32.10 8.88 43.25
N LEU A 22 -31.30 9.91 42.94
CA LEU A 22 -30.46 9.93 41.75
C LEU A 22 -29.70 8.61 41.71
N GLN A 23 -29.98 7.78 40.70
CA GLN A 23 -29.32 6.49 40.55
C GLN A 23 -27.86 6.78 40.25
N THR A 24 -27.04 6.77 41.30
CA THR A 24 -25.60 6.89 41.13
C THR A 24 -25.11 5.61 40.47
N PRO A 25 -24.27 5.70 39.43
CA PRO A 25 -23.66 4.51 38.86
C PRO A 25 -22.96 3.71 39.97
N SER A 26 -22.87 2.40 39.78
CA SER A 26 -22.10 1.57 40.72
C SER A 26 -20.67 2.12 40.83
N PHE A 27 -20.05 1.91 41.99
CA PHE A 27 -18.69 2.38 42.27
C PHE A 27 -17.69 2.01 41.16
N ASP A 28 -17.87 0.83 40.56
CA ASP A 28 -17.00 0.29 39.49
C ASP A 28 -17.57 0.43 38.07
N PHE A 29 -18.62 1.24 37.86
CA PHE A 29 -19.25 1.38 36.55
C PHE A 29 -18.25 1.71 35.43
N THR A 30 -17.40 2.71 35.66
CA THR A 30 -16.38 3.12 34.69
C THR A 30 -15.36 2.01 34.44
N ALA A 31 -14.94 1.28 35.47
CA ALA A 31 -14.00 0.16 35.32
C ALA A 31 -14.61 -0.98 34.49
N ASN A 32 -15.88 -1.31 34.73
CA ASN A 32 -16.59 -2.37 34.03
C ASN A 32 -16.85 -2.03 32.56
N VAL A 33 -17.24 -0.78 32.29
CA VAL A 33 -17.42 -0.26 30.92
C VAL A 33 -16.08 -0.23 30.18
N MET A 34 -15.02 0.28 30.80
CA MET A 34 -13.70 0.36 30.17
C MET A 34 -13.07 -1.02 29.93
N SER A 35 -13.37 -2.00 30.79
CA SER A 35 -12.96 -3.41 30.61
C SER A 35 -13.62 -4.02 29.36
N GLN A 36 -14.93 -3.83 29.19
CA GLN A 36 -15.65 -4.30 28.01
C GLN A 36 -15.22 -3.58 26.72
N ILE A 37 -14.98 -2.27 26.79
CA ILE A 37 -14.44 -1.49 25.66
C ILE A 37 -13.05 -2.01 25.27
N LYS A 38 -12.17 -2.30 26.24
CA LYS A 38 -10.85 -2.87 25.95
C LYS A 38 -10.95 -4.23 25.25
N ALA A 39 -11.81 -5.12 25.73
CA ALA A 39 -12.04 -6.44 25.11
C ALA A 39 -12.60 -6.36 23.68
N LEU A 40 -13.46 -5.38 23.40
CA LEU A 40 -13.98 -5.10 22.06
C LEU A 40 -12.92 -4.45 21.16
N SER A 41 -12.12 -3.54 21.72
CA SER A 41 -11.06 -2.81 20.99
C SER A 41 -9.92 -3.71 20.53
N SER A 42 -9.58 -4.77 21.29
CA SER A 42 -8.55 -5.76 20.88
C SER A 42 -8.95 -6.55 19.63
N THR A 43 -10.24 -6.62 19.30
CA THR A 43 -10.74 -7.34 18.12
C THR A 43 -10.79 -6.46 16.87
N ASN A 44 -10.82 -5.13 17.05
CA ASN A 44 -11.11 -4.18 15.97
C ASN A 44 -10.04 -3.09 15.81
N VAL A 45 -8.80 -3.39 16.21
CA VAL A 45 -7.66 -2.59 15.75
C VAL A 45 -7.66 -2.71 14.23
N PHE A 46 -7.86 -1.59 13.53
CA PHE A 46 -7.73 -1.52 12.08
C PHE A 46 -6.31 -1.95 11.71
N ILE A 47 -6.08 -3.25 11.54
CA ILE A 47 -4.80 -3.76 11.10
C ILE A 47 -4.68 -3.30 9.66
N TYR A 48 -3.79 -2.34 9.44
CA TYR A 48 -3.49 -1.82 8.12
C TYR A 48 -2.95 -2.96 7.26
N LYS A 49 -3.83 -3.59 6.48
CA LYS A 49 -3.46 -4.64 5.55
C LYS A 49 -2.92 -3.94 4.31
N PRO A 50 -1.66 -4.19 3.91
CA PRO A 50 -1.11 -3.54 2.72
C PRO A 50 -1.95 -3.89 1.50
N LEU A 51 -2.24 -2.90 0.64
CA LEU A 51 -3.06 -3.06 -0.57
C LEU A 51 -2.53 -4.20 -1.47
N ILE A 52 -1.22 -4.41 -1.49
CA ILE A 52 -0.54 -5.52 -2.17
C ILE A 52 0.33 -6.26 -1.16
N SER A 53 0.17 -7.59 -1.13
CA SER A 53 1.00 -8.49 -0.31
C SER A 53 2.48 -8.37 -0.69
N LYS A 54 3.38 -8.66 0.27
CA LYS A 54 4.84 -8.68 0.03
C LYS A 54 5.22 -9.58 -1.16
N ILE A 55 4.50 -10.69 -1.36
CA ILE A 55 4.71 -11.58 -2.50
C ILE A 55 4.28 -10.94 -3.82
N GLY A 56 3.20 -10.15 -3.82
CA GLY A 56 2.71 -9.45 -5.01
C GLY A 56 3.71 -8.40 -5.50
N TRP A 57 4.37 -7.71 -4.56
CA TRP A 57 5.48 -6.80 -4.89
C TRP A 57 6.70 -7.53 -5.47
N PHE A 58 6.96 -8.77 -5.06
CA PHE A 58 8.03 -9.56 -5.68
C PHE A 58 7.68 -9.92 -7.13
N PHE A 59 6.46 -10.37 -7.39
CA PHE A 59 6.00 -10.67 -8.75
C PHE A 59 5.99 -9.44 -9.67
N ILE A 60 5.54 -8.27 -9.19
CA ILE A 60 5.53 -7.06 -10.01
C ILE A 60 6.95 -6.61 -10.38
N GLY A 61 7.88 -6.67 -9.43
CA GLY A 61 9.28 -6.35 -9.66
C GLY A 61 9.95 -7.34 -10.62
N PHE A 62 9.67 -8.64 -10.45
CA PHE A 62 10.17 -9.69 -11.33
C PHE A 62 9.65 -9.54 -12.77
N ALA A 63 8.36 -9.23 -12.94
CA ALA A 63 7.76 -9.03 -14.25
C ALA A 63 8.35 -7.80 -14.97
N LEU A 64 8.51 -6.68 -14.25
CA LEU A 64 9.18 -5.49 -14.78
C LEU A 64 10.62 -5.81 -15.18
N LEU A 65 11.38 -6.47 -14.31
CA LEU A 65 12.77 -6.82 -14.60
C LEU A 65 12.87 -7.74 -15.83
N ALA A 66 12.04 -8.77 -15.91
CA ALA A 66 11.99 -9.67 -17.06
C ALA A 66 11.68 -8.92 -18.37
N LEU A 67 10.75 -7.96 -18.33
CA LEU A 67 10.41 -7.12 -19.49
C LEU A 67 11.61 -6.27 -19.94
N THR A 68 12.34 -5.65 -19.00
CA THR A 68 13.52 -4.83 -19.32
C THR A 68 14.63 -5.66 -19.96
N ILE A 69 14.89 -6.86 -19.42
CA ILE A 69 15.88 -7.80 -19.93
C ILE A 69 15.47 -8.28 -21.33
N PHE A 70 14.19 -8.58 -21.54
CA PHE A 70 13.67 -8.98 -22.83
C PHE A 70 13.87 -7.90 -23.92
N ILE A 71 13.60 -6.64 -23.58
CA ILE A 71 13.82 -5.51 -24.49
C ILE A 71 15.32 -5.33 -24.78
N ALA A 72 16.18 -5.48 -23.77
CA ALA A 72 17.62 -5.40 -23.94
C ALA A 72 18.15 -6.43 -24.96
N PHE A 73 17.64 -7.67 -24.93
CA PHE A 73 18.02 -8.72 -25.90
C PHE A 73 17.38 -8.57 -27.28
N SER A 74 16.26 -7.84 -27.37
CA SER A 74 15.56 -7.61 -28.65
C SER A 74 16.19 -6.48 -29.49
N ILE A 75 16.96 -5.59 -28.86
CA ILE A 75 17.65 -4.49 -29.56
C ILE A 75 18.73 -5.09 -30.48
N LYS A 76 18.54 -4.96 -31.80
CA LYS A 76 19.61 -5.28 -32.77
C LYS A 76 20.77 -4.29 -32.54
N THR A 77 21.92 -4.80 -32.13
CA THR A 77 23.17 -4.07 -31.91
C THR A 77 23.74 -3.63 -33.26
N GLU A 78 23.26 -2.51 -33.78
CA GLU A 78 23.95 -1.78 -34.83
C GLU A 78 25.06 -0.97 -34.16
N SER A 79 26.28 -1.02 -34.70
CA SER A 79 27.54 -0.55 -34.11
C SER A 79 27.65 0.98 -33.92
N THR A 80 26.57 1.74 -34.14
CA THR A 80 26.58 3.20 -34.34
C THR A 80 25.99 4.01 -33.19
N GLY A 81 25.79 3.43 -32.00
CA GLY A 81 25.25 4.13 -30.82
C GLY A 81 26.26 4.38 -29.69
N PHE A 82 25.95 5.29 -28.75
CA PHE A 82 26.72 5.60 -27.52
C PHE A 82 27.10 4.36 -26.68
N LEU A 83 26.33 3.28 -26.78
CA LEU A 83 26.57 2.00 -26.08
C LEU A 83 27.59 1.08 -26.80
N SER A 84 28.09 1.44 -27.98
CA SER A 84 29.09 0.66 -28.74
C SER A 84 30.47 0.62 -28.07
N THR A 85 30.75 1.58 -27.17
CA THR A 85 32.00 1.62 -26.40
C THR A 85 31.97 0.68 -25.18
N ILE A 86 30.78 0.22 -24.77
CA ILE A 86 30.63 -0.69 -23.62
C ILE A 86 30.64 -2.13 -24.15
N ASP A 87 31.66 -2.88 -23.78
CA ASP A 87 31.78 -4.29 -24.17
C ASP A 87 30.81 -5.17 -23.38
N PHE A 88 29.64 -5.41 -23.96
CA PHE A 88 28.65 -6.33 -23.41
C PHE A 88 28.92 -7.80 -23.75
N SER A 89 30.06 -8.16 -24.36
CA SER A 89 30.38 -9.54 -24.77
C SER A 89 30.29 -10.55 -23.62
N VAL A 90 30.59 -10.13 -22.38
CA VAL A 90 30.49 -11.00 -21.19
C VAL A 90 29.03 -11.35 -20.86
N LEU A 91 28.11 -10.42 -21.09
CA LEU A 91 26.68 -10.61 -20.82
C LEU A 91 25.97 -11.29 -21.99
N THR A 92 26.45 -11.08 -23.23
CA THR A 92 25.83 -11.61 -24.46
C THR A 92 26.36 -12.97 -24.89
N ASN A 93 27.57 -13.39 -24.49
CA ASN A 93 28.17 -14.66 -24.88
C ASN A 93 27.94 -15.79 -23.84
N ASN A 94 26.71 -15.98 -23.39
CA ASN A 94 26.34 -17.05 -22.47
C ASN A 94 25.23 -17.95 -23.05
N LYS A 95 24.98 -19.11 -22.43
CA LYS A 95 23.94 -20.04 -22.92
C LYS A 95 22.52 -19.45 -22.82
N ILE A 96 22.33 -18.48 -21.93
CA ILE A 96 21.05 -17.83 -21.60
C ILE A 96 20.62 -16.89 -22.73
N THR A 97 21.55 -16.10 -23.28
CA THR A 97 21.28 -15.20 -24.40
C THR A 97 20.87 -15.94 -25.65
N LYS A 98 21.46 -17.11 -25.93
CA LYS A 98 21.05 -17.95 -27.07
C LYS A 98 19.59 -18.40 -26.93
N VAL A 99 19.15 -18.77 -25.73
CA VAL A 99 17.75 -19.14 -25.46
C VAL A 99 16.81 -17.93 -25.60
N PHE A 100 17.19 -16.77 -25.06
CA PHE A 100 16.38 -15.54 -25.15
C PHE A 100 16.35 -14.93 -26.55
N SER A 101 17.43 -15.05 -27.32
CA SER A 101 17.51 -14.54 -28.70
C SER A 101 16.60 -15.29 -29.68
N GLY A 102 16.21 -16.52 -29.34
CA GLY A 102 15.21 -17.30 -30.08
C GLY A 102 13.77 -16.84 -29.78
N PHE A 103 13.55 -16.15 -28.67
CA PHE A 103 12.26 -15.53 -28.33
C PHE A 103 12.13 -14.18 -29.05
N LYS A 104 12.18 -14.18 -30.37
CA LYS A 104 11.76 -13.02 -31.16
C LYS A 104 10.28 -13.13 -31.42
N ILE A 105 9.51 -12.12 -30.99
CA ILE A 105 8.12 -11.97 -31.40
C ILE A 105 8.15 -11.60 -32.89
N SER A 106 8.00 -12.62 -33.74
CA SER A 106 7.94 -12.47 -35.19
C SER A 106 6.77 -11.54 -35.55
N GLY A 107 7.06 -10.34 -36.04
CA GLY A 107 6.07 -9.37 -36.52
C GLY A 107 6.01 -8.03 -35.75
N PHE A 108 6.74 -7.87 -34.65
CA PHE A 108 6.74 -6.62 -33.87
C PHE A 108 8.07 -5.85 -34.02
N GLU A 109 8.13 -4.92 -34.98
CA GLU A 109 9.27 -4.03 -35.15
C GLU A 109 9.06 -2.73 -34.35
N VAL A 110 9.70 -2.64 -33.18
CA VAL A 110 9.71 -1.44 -32.36
C VAL A 110 10.78 -0.48 -32.88
N SER A 111 10.44 0.82 -32.98
CA SER A 111 11.41 1.86 -33.31
C SER A 111 12.58 1.86 -32.31
N LYS A 112 13.80 2.05 -32.80
CA LYS A 112 15.04 2.04 -31.99
C LYS A 112 14.94 2.99 -30.79
N THR A 113 14.46 4.21 -31.02
CA THR A 113 14.31 5.23 -29.97
C THR A 113 13.37 4.77 -28.87
N LEU A 114 12.26 4.12 -29.23
CA LEU A 114 11.31 3.59 -28.25
C LEU A 114 11.93 2.46 -27.42
N SER A 115 12.69 1.56 -28.05
CA SER A 115 13.38 0.48 -27.32
C SER A 115 14.40 1.01 -26.32
N TYR A 116 15.21 2.00 -26.71
CA TYR A 116 16.18 2.63 -25.81
C TYR A 116 15.51 3.39 -24.67
N SER A 117 14.44 4.16 -24.96
CA SER A 117 13.68 4.86 -23.93
C SER A 117 13.02 3.90 -22.93
N LEU A 118 12.42 2.80 -23.40
CA LEU A 118 11.81 1.80 -22.51
C LEU A 118 12.85 1.09 -21.65
N LEU A 119 14.04 0.79 -22.21
CA LEU A 119 15.14 0.20 -21.47
C LEU A 119 15.61 1.13 -20.34
N LEU A 120 15.84 2.41 -20.65
CA LEU A 120 16.27 3.41 -19.68
C LEU A 120 15.21 3.64 -18.61
N LEU A 121 13.94 3.75 -19.00
CA LEU A 121 12.80 3.89 -18.09
C LEU A 121 12.68 2.68 -17.16
N GLY A 122 12.84 1.46 -17.70
CA GLY A 122 12.81 0.25 -16.92
C GLY A 122 13.88 0.21 -15.83
N ILE A 123 15.13 0.53 -16.20
CA ILE A 123 16.25 0.63 -15.25
C ILE A 123 15.96 1.72 -14.20
N MET A 124 15.45 2.88 -14.63
CA MET A 124 15.08 3.98 -13.74
C MET A 124 14.05 3.56 -12.71
N VAL A 125 12.98 2.86 -13.12
CA VAL A 125 11.93 2.36 -12.23
C VAL A 125 12.49 1.35 -11.23
N CYS A 126 13.39 0.46 -11.65
CA CYS A 126 14.06 -0.49 -10.76
C CYS A 126 14.85 0.21 -9.64
N VAL A 127 15.43 1.38 -9.89
CA VAL A 127 16.14 2.20 -8.89
C VAL A 127 15.16 3.06 -8.07
N GLN A 128 14.11 3.59 -8.68
CA GLN A 128 13.13 4.44 -8.01
C GLN A 128 12.34 3.71 -6.94
N ILE A 129 11.94 2.45 -7.18
CA ILE A 129 11.16 1.67 -6.20
C ILE A 129 11.88 1.52 -4.85
N PRO A 130 13.14 1.04 -4.77
CA PRO A 130 13.85 0.95 -3.49
C PRO A 130 14.15 2.32 -2.88
N PHE A 131 14.43 3.35 -3.70
CA PHE A 131 14.64 4.71 -3.21
C PHE A 131 13.39 5.28 -2.52
N LEU A 132 12.22 5.18 -3.17
CA LEU A 132 10.94 5.59 -2.58
C LEU A 132 10.62 4.77 -1.33
N LYS A 133 10.82 3.44 -1.40
CA LYS A 133 10.57 2.56 -0.26
C LYS A 133 11.41 2.97 0.95
N HIS A 134 12.69 3.28 0.74
CA HIS A 134 13.58 3.73 1.80
C HIS A 134 13.12 5.05 2.41
N HIS A 135 12.79 6.04 1.58
CA HIS A 135 12.30 7.34 2.02
C HIS A 135 10.99 7.23 2.83
N PHE A 136 10.04 6.40 2.39
CA PHE A 136 8.79 6.19 3.13
C PHE A 136 9.01 5.41 4.43
N ASN A 137 9.88 4.40 4.45
CA ASN A 137 10.16 3.64 5.69
C ASN A 137 10.70 4.56 6.79
N GLN A 138 11.60 5.49 6.45
CA GLN A 138 12.13 6.47 7.40
C GLN A 138 11.06 7.40 7.99
N ARG A 139 9.96 7.65 7.28
CA ARG A 139 8.89 8.54 7.76
C ARG A 139 7.95 7.87 8.77
N PHE A 140 7.81 6.55 8.73
CA PHE A 140 6.90 5.80 9.59
C PHE A 140 7.59 5.13 10.79
N GLU A 141 8.92 5.25 10.90
CA GLU A 141 9.72 4.76 12.03
C GLU A 141 9.95 5.82 13.14
N ASN A 142 9.40 7.04 12.97
CA ASN A 142 9.37 8.11 13.98
C ASN A 142 7.93 8.37 14.46
#